data_AF-A0A355UBZ6-F1
#
_entry.id   AF-A0A355UBZ6-F1
#
_cell.length_a   1.000
_cell.length_b   1.000
_cell.length_c   1.000
_cell.angle_alpha   90.00
_cell.angle_beta   90.00
_cell.angle_gamma   90.00
#
_symmetry.space_group_name_H-M   'P 1'
#
loop_
_entity.id
_entity.type
_entity.pdbx_description
1 polymer ?
#
loop_
_entity_poly.entity_id
_entity_poly.type
_entity_poly.pdbx_seq_one_letter_code
_entity_poly.pdbx_strand_id
1 'polypeptide(L)'
;MYPTLYDAILDIFGISIPAFKIVMMFGFWVAVAFLAANWVMTLELKRYEKEGKIHASQLPRVAPNLIVEYISNGVIGFIFGFKMVYLALNFSKHAGNPQGFLLSGEGSWLFGILLAIAFIAYKFYELKNEKPIEEGEMYTVHPYMLMGNLTLVAAISGFAGAKLFHHLEYFSQLVDDPMILFRDPFSGLTYFGGLIGGGIGVLWYAGKKGINWKSMLDVGGPAVILGYGIGRMGCHMSGDGDWGVVNLAPKPGWLNWLPDWAWSYSYPNNVHGLILENPVWPTPLYEVIMALIIFGILWSIRKKFVPGVLFGIYFIFAGMERFLIEKIRVNPDQFDGVAFTQAELISMTMIIAGIAGIIYFNKIAKNKSN
;
A
#
# COMPACT_ATOMS: atom_id res chain seq x y z
N MET A 1 1.30 -1.31 22.83
CA MET A 1 1.32 -1.58 21.39
C MET A 1 0.53 -2.84 21.14
N TYR A 2 0.05 -3.00 19.91
CA TYR A 2 -0.87 -4.06 19.51
C TYR A 2 -0.24 -4.84 18.36
N PRO A 3 0.42 -5.97 18.63
CA PRO A 3 0.97 -6.83 17.58
C PRO A 3 -0.11 -7.30 16.58
N THR A 4 -1.30 -7.62 17.10
CA THR A 4 -2.45 -8.10 16.33
C THR A 4 -3.69 -7.23 16.57
N LEU A 5 -4.68 -7.35 15.67
CA LEU A 5 -5.97 -6.70 15.84
C LEU A 5 -6.72 -7.19 17.09
N TYR A 6 -6.48 -8.44 17.50
CA TYR A 6 -7.00 -8.98 18.76
C TYR A 6 -6.54 -8.16 19.97
N ASP A 7 -5.25 -7.82 20.03
CA ASP A 7 -4.67 -7.11 21.17
C ASP A 7 -5.31 -5.72 21.32
N ALA A 8 -5.54 -5.02 20.20
CA ALA A 8 -6.22 -3.73 20.21
C ALA A 8 -7.69 -3.83 20.64
N ILE A 9 -8.43 -4.82 20.13
CA ILE A 9 -9.84 -4.98 20.46
C ILE A 9 -10.02 -5.37 21.94
N LEU A 10 -9.14 -6.23 22.44
CA LEU A 10 -9.15 -6.64 23.84
C LEU A 10 -8.89 -5.45 24.77
N ASP A 11 -7.89 -4.62 24.47
CA ASP A 11 -7.53 -3.47 25.30
C ASP A 11 -8.57 -2.34 25.24
N ILE A 12 -9.04 -2.00 24.03
CA ILE A 12 -9.96 -0.85 23.84
C ILE A 12 -11.40 -1.19 24.27
N PHE A 13 -11.87 -2.41 23.99
CA PHE A 13 -13.28 -2.78 24.18
C PHE A 13 -13.49 -3.87 25.23
N GLY A 14 -12.44 -4.53 25.72
CA GLY A 14 -12.57 -5.66 26.64
C GLY A 14 -13.12 -6.94 26.00
N ILE A 15 -13.16 -7.03 24.67
CA ILE A 15 -13.79 -8.14 23.94
C ILE A 15 -12.71 -9.13 23.46
N SER A 16 -12.82 -10.40 23.88
CA SER A 16 -11.91 -11.46 23.45
C SER A 16 -12.46 -12.22 22.25
N ILE A 17 -11.95 -11.90 21.05
CA ILE A 17 -12.31 -12.61 19.79
C ILE A 17 -11.05 -13.28 19.22
N PRO A 18 -10.76 -14.54 19.58
CA PRO A 18 -9.51 -15.21 19.21
C PRO A 18 -9.16 -15.12 17.71
N ALA A 19 -10.17 -15.15 16.83
CA ALA A 19 -10.01 -15.06 15.38
C ALA A 19 -9.15 -13.87 14.91
N PHE A 20 -9.16 -12.75 15.64
CA PHE A 20 -8.40 -11.56 15.25
C PHE A 20 -6.89 -11.65 15.50
N LYS A 21 -6.38 -12.72 16.13
CA LYS A 21 -4.93 -12.94 16.29
C LYS A 21 -4.22 -13.22 14.95
N ILE A 22 -4.93 -13.66 13.91
CA ILE A 22 -4.35 -13.85 12.57
C ILE A 22 -4.08 -12.51 11.89
N VAL A 23 -4.86 -11.47 12.23
CA VAL A 23 -4.76 -10.17 11.59
C VAL A 23 -3.66 -9.38 12.29
N MET A 24 -2.46 -9.42 11.73
CA MET A 24 -1.36 -8.58 12.19
C MET A 24 -1.73 -7.10 12.06
N MET A 25 -1.42 -6.31 13.07
CA MET A 25 -1.82 -4.90 13.12
C MET A 25 -1.21 -4.09 11.97
N PHE A 26 0.06 -4.35 11.65
CA PHE A 26 0.72 -3.74 10.49
C PHE A 26 -0.04 -4.04 9.19
N GLY A 27 -0.35 -5.32 8.93
CA GLY A 27 -1.07 -5.75 7.73
C GLY A 27 -2.49 -5.17 7.63
N PHE A 28 -3.17 -5.02 8.77
CA PHE A 28 -4.47 -4.34 8.84
C PHE A 28 -4.38 -2.89 8.32
N TRP A 29 -3.43 -2.11 8.82
CA TRP A 29 -3.26 -0.72 8.39
C TRP A 29 -2.78 -0.60 6.94
N VAL A 30 -1.96 -1.53 6.46
CA VAL A 30 -1.62 -1.61 5.02
C VAL A 30 -2.89 -1.81 4.18
N ALA A 31 -3.79 -2.70 4.56
CA ALA A 31 -5.06 -2.89 3.84
C ALA A 31 -5.91 -1.63 3.86
N VAL A 32 -6.02 -0.93 5.00
CA VAL A 32 -6.73 0.36 5.11
C VAL A 32 -6.07 1.42 4.22
N ALA A 33 -4.75 1.45 4.13
CA ALA A 33 -4.01 2.38 3.27
C ALA A 33 -4.34 2.16 1.78
N PHE A 34 -4.42 0.91 1.32
CA PHE A 34 -4.85 0.59 -0.04
C PHE A 34 -6.28 1.06 -0.33
N LEU A 35 -7.21 0.84 0.61
CA LEU A 35 -8.60 1.29 0.46
C LEU A 35 -8.69 2.83 0.39
N ALA A 36 -7.98 3.53 1.27
CA ALA A 36 -7.95 4.99 1.29
C ALA A 36 -7.33 5.57 0.01
N ALA A 37 -6.20 5.02 -0.44
CA ALA A 37 -5.56 5.44 -1.68
C ALA A 37 -6.47 5.17 -2.89
N ASN A 38 -7.09 3.99 -2.97
CA ASN A 38 -8.04 3.65 -4.02
C ASN A 38 -9.23 4.63 -4.05
N TRP A 39 -9.80 4.95 -2.88
CA TRP A 39 -10.88 5.90 -2.75
C TRP A 39 -10.48 7.31 -3.24
N VAL A 40 -9.33 7.82 -2.80
CA VAL A 40 -8.82 9.14 -3.23
C VAL A 40 -8.57 9.17 -4.73
N MET A 41 -7.93 8.14 -5.29
CA MET A 41 -7.71 8.05 -6.74
C MET A 41 -9.02 7.99 -7.51
N THR A 42 -10.03 7.27 -7.01
CA THR A 42 -11.37 7.22 -7.60
C THR A 42 -12.00 8.61 -7.66
N LEU A 43 -11.90 9.39 -6.57
CA LEU A 43 -12.42 10.76 -6.52
C LEU A 43 -11.71 11.67 -7.53
N GLU A 44 -10.39 11.55 -7.64
CA GLU A 44 -9.62 12.36 -8.58
C GLU A 44 -9.84 11.94 -10.04
N LEU A 45 -9.96 10.64 -10.36
CA LEU A 45 -10.32 10.19 -11.71
C LEU A 45 -11.71 10.72 -12.12
N LYS A 46 -12.71 10.63 -11.24
CA LYS A 46 -14.04 11.24 -11.49
C LYS A 46 -13.94 12.75 -11.73
N ARG A 47 -13.09 13.45 -10.98
CA ARG A 47 -12.85 14.89 -11.16
C ARG A 47 -12.18 15.19 -12.50
N TYR A 48 -11.10 14.50 -12.85
CA TYR A 48 -10.38 14.70 -14.10
C TYR A 48 -11.26 14.39 -15.31
N GLU A 49 -12.13 13.39 -15.21
CA GLU A 49 -13.12 13.08 -16.24
C GLU A 49 -14.14 14.21 -16.39
N LYS A 50 -14.69 14.70 -15.28
CA LYS A 50 -15.61 15.86 -15.27
C LYS A 50 -14.97 17.13 -15.84
N GLU A 51 -13.68 17.33 -15.62
CA GLU A 51 -12.90 18.44 -16.16
C GLU A 51 -12.47 18.24 -17.63
N GLY A 52 -12.80 17.09 -18.25
CA GLY A 52 -12.44 16.76 -19.62
C GLY A 52 -10.93 16.51 -19.84
N LYS A 53 -10.17 16.26 -18.76
CA LYS A 53 -8.73 15.99 -18.81
C LYS A 53 -8.40 14.53 -19.13
N ILE A 54 -9.36 13.64 -18.87
CA ILE A 54 -9.34 12.22 -19.24
C ILE A 54 -10.72 11.87 -19.77
N HIS A 55 -10.82 10.82 -20.59
CA HIS A 55 -12.06 10.46 -21.27
C HIS A 55 -12.42 8.99 -21.03
N ALA A 56 -13.71 8.72 -20.99
CA ALA A 56 -14.22 7.37 -21.05
C ALA A 56 -13.90 6.72 -22.40
N SER A 57 -13.69 5.40 -22.39
CA SER A 57 -13.44 4.61 -23.58
C SER A 57 -14.68 3.77 -23.90
N GLN A 58 -15.03 3.67 -25.18
CA GLN A 58 -16.05 2.72 -25.63
C GLN A 58 -15.36 1.39 -25.92
N LEU A 59 -15.77 0.32 -25.25
CA LEU A 59 -15.27 -1.02 -25.52
C LEU A 59 -16.43 -1.91 -25.99
N PRO A 60 -16.19 -2.82 -26.96
CA PRO A 60 -17.19 -3.81 -27.31
C PRO A 60 -17.41 -4.74 -26.13
N ARG A 61 -18.67 -5.01 -25.81
CA ARG A 61 -19.03 -6.00 -24.80
C ARG A 61 -18.73 -7.38 -25.34
N VAL A 62 -17.88 -8.11 -24.62
CA VAL A 62 -17.50 -9.50 -24.93
C VAL A 62 -18.26 -10.39 -23.96
N ALA A 63 -18.96 -11.42 -24.46
CA ALA A 63 -19.62 -12.36 -23.58
C ALA A 63 -18.57 -13.11 -22.73
N PRO A 64 -18.81 -13.29 -21.42
CA PRO A 64 -17.90 -14.03 -20.58
C PRO A 64 -17.84 -15.49 -21.06
N ASN A 65 -16.64 -16.05 -21.10
CA ASN A 65 -16.48 -17.47 -21.41
C ASN A 65 -17.00 -18.28 -20.21
N LEU A 66 -18.17 -18.91 -20.37
CA LEU A 66 -18.85 -19.68 -19.33
C LEU A 66 -17.95 -20.73 -18.67
N ILE A 67 -17.11 -21.41 -19.47
CA ILE A 67 -16.18 -22.42 -18.95
C ILE A 67 -15.15 -21.76 -18.02
N VAL A 68 -14.59 -20.62 -18.42
CA VAL A 68 -13.63 -19.87 -17.61
C VAL A 68 -14.29 -19.32 -16.33
N GLU A 69 -15.54 -18.86 -16.41
CA GLU A 69 -16.29 -18.39 -15.24
C GLU A 69 -16.52 -19.51 -14.23
N TYR A 70 -16.99 -20.68 -14.66
CA TYR A 70 -17.20 -21.82 -13.76
C TYR A 70 -15.91 -22.34 -13.17
N ILE A 71 -14.87 -22.52 -14.00
CA ILE A 71 -13.57 -23.00 -13.52
C ILE A 71 -12.96 -22.02 -12.53
N SER A 72 -12.96 -20.72 -12.83
CA SER A 72 -12.36 -19.71 -11.94
C SER A 72 -13.08 -19.64 -10.61
N ASN A 73 -14.42 -19.60 -10.60
CA ASN A 73 -15.21 -19.60 -9.35
C ASN A 73 -15.05 -20.91 -8.58
N GLY A 74 -14.99 -22.06 -9.26
CA GLY A 74 -14.72 -23.35 -8.64
C GLY A 74 -13.35 -23.42 -7.97
N VAL A 75 -12.30 -22.90 -8.63
CA VAL A 75 -10.95 -22.81 -8.08
C VAL A 75 -10.91 -21.87 -6.88
N ILE A 76 -11.56 -20.70 -6.95
CA ILE A 76 -11.65 -19.75 -5.83
C ILE A 76 -12.36 -20.39 -4.63
N GLY A 77 -13.52 -21.02 -4.88
CA GLY A 77 -14.26 -21.75 -3.85
C GLY A 77 -13.43 -22.88 -3.23
N PHE A 78 -12.69 -23.63 -4.06
CA PHE A 78 -11.78 -24.67 -3.59
C PHE A 78 -10.70 -24.12 -2.68
N ILE A 79 -9.96 -23.10 -3.11
CA ILE A 79 -8.87 -22.52 -2.32
C ILE A 79 -9.40 -21.96 -1.01
N PHE A 80 -10.53 -21.26 -1.04
CA PHE A 80 -11.14 -20.71 0.17
C PHE A 80 -11.56 -21.81 1.16
N GLY A 81 -12.21 -22.87 0.69
CA GLY A 81 -12.56 -24.01 1.54
C GLY A 81 -11.36 -24.80 2.04
N PHE A 82 -10.39 -25.04 1.16
CA PHE A 82 -9.21 -25.81 1.48
C PHE A 82 -8.34 -25.12 2.53
N LYS A 83 -8.13 -23.81 2.41
CA LYS A 83 -7.28 -23.03 3.32
C LYS A 83 -8.06 -22.36 4.44
N MET A 84 -9.00 -21.48 4.10
CA MET A 84 -9.58 -20.54 5.08
C MET A 84 -10.49 -21.24 6.08
N VAL A 85 -11.30 -22.21 5.63
CA VAL A 85 -12.15 -22.98 6.54
C VAL A 85 -11.30 -23.87 7.45
N TYR A 86 -10.26 -24.52 6.92
CA TYR A 86 -9.34 -25.31 7.73
C TYR A 86 -8.61 -24.46 8.77
N LEU A 87 -8.15 -23.27 8.40
CA LEU A 87 -7.51 -22.30 9.30
C LEU A 87 -8.46 -21.83 10.41
N ALA A 88 -9.72 -21.57 10.08
CA ALA A 88 -10.73 -21.17 11.05
C ALA A 88 -11.03 -22.27 12.07
N LEU A 89 -11.08 -23.54 11.62
CA LEU A 89 -11.35 -24.69 12.50
C LEU A 89 -10.12 -25.10 13.34
N ASN A 90 -8.90 -24.88 12.84
CA ASN A 90 -7.64 -25.24 13.50
C ASN A 90 -6.86 -24.02 13.99
N PHE A 91 -7.59 -22.96 14.37
CA PHE A 91 -7.01 -21.66 14.69
C PHE A 91 -5.90 -21.73 15.74
N SER A 92 -6.10 -22.51 16.81
CA SER A 92 -5.13 -22.67 17.90
C SER A 92 -3.79 -23.24 17.42
N LYS A 93 -3.77 -24.08 16.38
CA LYS A 93 -2.57 -24.71 15.84
C LYS A 93 -1.75 -23.77 14.95
N HIS A 94 -2.38 -22.76 14.33
CA HIS A 94 -1.76 -21.96 13.26
C HIS A 94 -1.71 -20.46 13.56
N ALA A 95 -2.26 -20.01 14.69
CA ALA A 95 -2.22 -18.61 15.11
C ALA A 95 -0.79 -18.04 15.23
N GLY A 96 0.21 -18.88 15.55
CA GLY A 96 1.60 -18.45 15.71
C GLY A 96 2.36 -18.24 14.39
N ASN A 97 1.93 -18.86 13.28
CA ASN A 97 2.53 -18.63 11.96
C ASN A 97 1.50 -18.81 10.84
N PRO A 98 0.57 -17.84 10.67
CA PRO A 98 -0.47 -17.93 9.64
C PRO A 98 0.11 -17.94 8.22
N GLN A 99 1.21 -17.23 7.99
CA GLN A 99 1.86 -17.13 6.67
C GLN A 99 2.45 -18.47 6.22
N GLY A 100 3.15 -19.17 7.12
CA GLY A 100 3.69 -20.50 6.86
C GLY A 100 2.58 -21.51 6.53
N PHE A 101 1.44 -21.44 7.22
CA PHE A 101 0.28 -22.27 6.88
C PHE A 101 -0.27 -21.97 5.48
N LEU A 102 -0.41 -20.68 5.12
CA LEU A 102 -0.93 -20.29 3.81
C LEU A 102 -0.07 -20.84 2.67
N LEU A 103 1.26 -20.87 2.85
CA LEU A 103 2.21 -21.43 1.88
C LEU A 103 2.38 -22.96 1.95
N SER A 104 1.92 -23.61 3.02
CA SER A 104 2.05 -25.06 3.18
C SER A 104 1.13 -25.86 2.25
N GLY A 105 1.33 -27.17 2.18
CA GLY A 105 0.35 -28.10 1.58
C GLY A 105 -0.84 -28.45 2.49
N GLU A 106 -0.86 -27.97 3.74
CA GLU A 106 -1.93 -28.32 4.69
C GLU A 106 -3.26 -27.63 4.33
N GLY A 107 -4.36 -28.36 4.48
CA GLY A 107 -5.72 -27.86 4.24
C GLY A 107 -6.78 -28.97 4.29
N SER A 108 -8.04 -28.59 4.07
CA SER A 108 -9.17 -29.53 4.05
C SER A 108 -9.69 -29.78 2.65
N TRP A 109 -9.43 -30.96 2.11
CA TRP A 109 -9.99 -31.40 0.82
C TRP A 109 -11.52 -31.42 0.82
N LEU A 110 -12.14 -31.82 1.94
CA LEU A 110 -13.59 -31.87 2.07
C LEU A 110 -14.20 -30.47 1.91
N PHE A 111 -13.74 -29.49 2.69
CA PHE A 111 -14.27 -28.13 2.59
C PHE A 111 -13.89 -27.45 1.27
N GLY A 112 -12.72 -27.78 0.70
CA GLY A 112 -12.34 -27.34 -0.64
C GLY A 112 -13.34 -27.80 -1.70
N ILE A 113 -13.63 -29.09 -1.78
CA ILE A 113 -14.57 -29.62 -2.78
C ILE A 113 -15.99 -29.08 -2.56
N LEU A 114 -16.45 -29.02 -1.31
CA LEU A 114 -17.79 -28.50 -0.98
C LEU A 114 -17.96 -27.04 -1.42
N LEU A 115 -16.99 -26.17 -1.12
CA LEU A 115 -17.07 -24.77 -1.53
C LEU A 115 -16.83 -24.57 -3.03
N ALA A 116 -16.02 -25.42 -3.68
CA ALA A 116 -15.90 -25.40 -5.14
C ALA A 116 -17.26 -25.63 -5.82
N ILE A 117 -17.99 -26.68 -5.38
CA ILE A 117 -19.34 -26.99 -5.89
C ILE A 117 -20.30 -25.84 -5.59
N ALA A 118 -20.28 -25.31 -4.36
CA ALA A 118 -21.17 -24.22 -3.98
C ALA A 118 -20.94 -22.95 -4.83
N PHE A 119 -19.69 -22.58 -5.10
CA PHE A 119 -19.34 -21.42 -5.91
C PHE A 119 -19.70 -21.62 -7.39
N ILE A 120 -19.49 -22.81 -7.94
CA ILE A 120 -19.93 -23.14 -9.30
C ILE A 120 -21.46 -23.06 -9.40
N ALA A 121 -22.17 -23.66 -8.44
CA ALA A 121 -23.64 -23.65 -8.41
C ALA A 121 -24.20 -22.23 -8.25
N TYR A 122 -23.58 -21.41 -7.40
CA TYR A 122 -23.92 -20.00 -7.27
C TYR A 122 -23.68 -19.24 -8.57
N LYS A 123 -22.53 -19.42 -9.21
CA LYS A 123 -22.21 -18.76 -10.48
C LYS A 123 -23.15 -19.20 -11.61
N PHE A 124 -23.53 -20.47 -11.64
CA PHE A 124 -24.54 -20.99 -12.56
C PHE A 124 -25.90 -20.33 -12.34
N TYR A 125 -26.33 -20.18 -11.08
CA TYR A 125 -27.57 -19.48 -10.75
C TYR A 125 -27.52 -18.00 -11.16
N GLU A 126 -26.41 -17.30 -10.91
CA GLU A 126 -26.20 -15.91 -11.30
C GLU A 126 -26.30 -15.74 -12.82
N LEU A 127 -25.52 -16.52 -13.59
CA LEU A 127 -25.50 -16.44 -15.05
C LEU A 127 -26.84 -16.83 -15.71
N LYS A 128 -27.64 -17.68 -15.06
CA LYS A 128 -28.99 -18.02 -15.52
C LYS A 128 -29.99 -16.86 -15.33
N ASN A 129 -29.79 -16.04 -14.31
CA ASN A 129 -30.68 -14.94 -13.96
C ASN A 129 -30.25 -13.59 -14.56
N GLU A 130 -28.99 -13.47 -14.96
CA GLU A 130 -28.52 -12.32 -15.72
C GLU A 130 -29.07 -12.33 -17.14
N LYS A 131 -29.41 -11.14 -17.66
CA LYS A 131 -29.82 -11.01 -19.06
C LYS A 131 -28.66 -11.41 -19.96
N PRO A 132 -28.89 -12.20 -21.03
CA PRO A 132 -27.83 -12.55 -21.96
C PRO A 132 -27.18 -11.29 -22.50
N ILE A 133 -25.86 -11.25 -22.41
CA ILE A 133 -25.05 -10.13 -22.88
C ILE A 133 -25.08 -10.16 -24.41
N GLU A 134 -25.60 -9.12 -25.04
CA GLU A 134 -25.51 -8.96 -26.49
C GLU A 134 -24.06 -8.64 -26.88
N GLU A 135 -23.41 -9.57 -27.58
CA GLU A 135 -22.04 -9.37 -28.07
C GLU A 135 -22.00 -8.21 -29.08
N GLY A 136 -21.05 -7.31 -28.90
CA GLY A 136 -20.84 -6.16 -29.79
C GLY A 136 -21.55 -4.86 -29.37
N GLU A 137 -22.38 -4.88 -28.32
CA GLU A 137 -22.88 -3.63 -27.73
C GLU A 137 -21.69 -2.81 -27.19
N MET A 138 -21.54 -1.57 -27.63
CA MET A 138 -20.49 -0.70 -27.13
C MET A 138 -20.91 -0.18 -25.74
N TYR A 139 -20.13 -0.51 -24.71
CA TYR A 139 -20.36 0.00 -23.37
C TYR A 139 -19.27 0.99 -22.97
N THR A 140 -19.70 2.02 -22.24
CA THR A 140 -18.82 3.11 -21.82
C THR A 140 -18.07 2.71 -20.55
N VAL A 141 -16.74 2.59 -20.68
CA VAL A 141 -15.84 2.34 -19.55
C VAL A 141 -15.26 3.66 -19.09
N HIS A 142 -15.71 4.09 -17.91
CA HIS A 142 -15.16 5.28 -17.27
C HIS A 142 -13.81 4.98 -16.62
N PRO A 143 -12.85 5.92 -16.59
CA PRO A 143 -11.52 5.69 -16.02
C PRO A 143 -11.53 5.22 -14.56
N TYR A 144 -12.47 5.71 -13.74
CA TYR A 144 -12.59 5.30 -12.34
C TYR A 144 -13.04 3.84 -12.16
N MET A 145 -13.67 3.22 -13.18
CA MET A 145 -14.01 1.80 -13.16
C MET A 145 -12.78 0.90 -13.26
N LEU A 146 -11.66 1.44 -13.74
CA LEU A 146 -10.40 0.71 -13.85
C LEU A 146 -9.64 0.60 -12.52
N MET A 147 -10.15 1.21 -11.44
CA MET A 147 -9.45 1.26 -10.16
C MET A 147 -9.14 -0.10 -9.55
N GLY A 148 -10.04 -1.09 -9.68
CA GLY A 148 -9.74 -2.46 -9.25
C GLY A 148 -8.52 -3.05 -9.97
N ASN A 149 -8.47 -2.88 -11.30
CA ASN A 149 -7.34 -3.33 -12.11
C ASN A 149 -6.06 -2.54 -11.81
N LEU A 150 -6.15 -1.22 -11.62
CA LEU A 150 -5.02 -0.37 -11.25
C LEU A 150 -4.43 -0.79 -9.89
N THR A 151 -5.28 -1.05 -8.90
CA THR A 151 -4.84 -1.54 -7.58
C THR A 151 -4.20 -2.92 -7.69
N LEU A 152 -4.76 -3.83 -8.48
CA LEU A 152 -4.17 -5.16 -8.69
C LEU A 152 -2.80 -5.05 -9.38
N VAL A 153 -2.70 -4.24 -10.43
CA VAL A 153 -1.43 -3.99 -11.13
C VAL A 153 -0.42 -3.38 -10.17
N ALA A 154 -0.80 -2.38 -9.37
CA ALA A 154 0.06 -1.77 -8.37
C ALA A 154 0.58 -2.79 -7.34
N ALA A 155 -0.29 -3.68 -6.86
CA ALA A 155 0.09 -4.72 -5.91
C ALA A 155 1.08 -5.71 -6.52
N ILE A 156 0.81 -6.21 -7.73
CA ILE A 156 1.68 -7.19 -8.41
C ILE A 156 3.01 -6.55 -8.80
N SER A 157 2.99 -5.40 -9.48
CA SER A 157 4.22 -4.75 -9.96
C SER A 157 5.01 -4.13 -8.81
N GLY A 158 4.34 -3.67 -7.75
CA GLY A 158 4.97 -3.22 -6.52
C GLY A 158 5.67 -4.38 -5.82
N PHE A 159 4.99 -5.51 -5.60
CA PHE A 159 5.63 -6.69 -5.02
C PHE A 159 6.84 -7.17 -5.84
N ALA A 160 6.68 -7.27 -7.16
CA ALA A 160 7.77 -7.64 -8.07
C ALA A 160 8.94 -6.64 -8.01
N GLY A 161 8.64 -5.33 -7.97
CA GLY A 161 9.65 -4.28 -7.83
C GLY A 161 10.38 -4.33 -6.49
N ALA A 162 9.67 -4.54 -5.39
CA ALA A 162 10.25 -4.65 -4.05
C ALA A 162 11.24 -5.81 -3.94
N LYS A 163 10.88 -6.97 -4.50
CA LYS A 163 11.77 -8.13 -4.62
C LYS A 163 12.96 -7.84 -5.50
N LEU A 164 12.74 -7.32 -6.71
CA LEU A 164 13.81 -7.05 -7.66
C LEU A 164 14.87 -6.13 -7.04
N PHE A 165 14.46 -5.02 -6.42
CA PHE A 165 15.41 -4.08 -5.81
C PHE A 165 16.15 -4.69 -4.62
N HIS A 166 15.47 -5.49 -3.79
CA HIS A 166 16.15 -6.20 -2.71
C HIS A 166 17.27 -7.11 -3.26
N HIS A 167 17.00 -7.84 -4.34
CA HIS A 167 18.02 -8.68 -4.96
C HIS A 167 19.13 -7.90 -5.68
N LEU A 168 18.86 -6.68 -6.14
CA LEU A 168 19.90 -5.79 -6.66
C LEU A 168 20.79 -5.25 -5.53
N GLU A 169 20.21 -4.97 -4.38
CA GLU A 169 20.91 -4.47 -3.18
C GLU A 169 21.78 -5.57 -2.55
N TYR A 170 21.27 -6.80 -2.48
CA TYR A 170 21.97 -7.98 -1.94
C TYR A 170 22.40 -8.95 -3.05
N PHE A 171 22.93 -8.41 -4.15
CA PHE A 171 23.26 -9.21 -5.34
C PHE A 171 24.25 -10.35 -5.07
N SER A 172 25.21 -10.15 -4.15
CA SER A 172 26.15 -11.20 -3.73
C SER A 172 25.42 -12.43 -3.16
N GLN A 173 24.41 -12.23 -2.31
CA GLN A 173 23.61 -13.31 -1.73
C GLN A 173 22.82 -14.07 -2.80
N LEU A 174 22.36 -13.37 -3.85
CA LEU A 174 21.67 -14.01 -4.97
C LEU A 174 22.62 -14.87 -5.82
N VAL A 175 23.86 -14.43 -6.02
CA VAL A 175 24.88 -15.18 -6.76
C VAL A 175 25.29 -16.44 -5.98
N ASP A 176 25.43 -16.31 -4.66
CA ASP A 176 25.84 -17.42 -3.79
C ASP A 176 24.74 -18.48 -3.64
N ASP A 177 23.47 -18.07 -3.58
CA ASP A 177 22.32 -18.98 -3.55
C ASP A 177 21.12 -18.46 -4.36
N PRO A 178 21.03 -18.81 -5.66
CA PRO A 178 19.89 -18.43 -6.50
C PRO A 178 18.54 -18.94 -5.98
N MET A 179 18.53 -19.98 -5.15
CA MET A 179 17.31 -20.56 -4.58
C MET A 179 16.71 -19.70 -3.48
N ILE A 180 17.43 -18.67 -3.00
CA ILE A 180 16.92 -17.69 -2.03
C ILE A 180 15.66 -16.99 -2.53
N LEU A 181 15.48 -16.89 -3.85
CA LEU A 181 14.27 -16.36 -4.51
C LEU A 181 12.99 -17.13 -4.15
N PHE A 182 13.11 -18.45 -3.92
CA PHE A 182 11.96 -19.34 -3.78
C PHE A 182 11.75 -19.85 -2.35
N ARG A 183 12.78 -19.80 -1.50
CA ARG A 183 12.69 -20.30 -0.12
C ARG A 183 11.82 -19.42 0.77
N ASP A 184 11.87 -18.11 0.58
CA ASP A 184 11.03 -17.18 1.34
C ASP A 184 10.50 -16.04 0.43
N PRO A 185 9.35 -16.24 -0.21
CA PRO A 185 8.79 -15.25 -1.11
C PRO A 185 8.32 -13.98 -0.39
N PHE A 186 8.16 -13.96 0.94
CA PHE A 186 7.66 -12.78 1.66
C PHE A 186 8.74 -12.02 2.46
N SER A 187 9.93 -12.58 2.64
CA SER A 187 11.08 -11.81 3.15
C SER A 187 11.83 -11.05 2.05
N GLY A 188 12.67 -10.09 2.43
CA GLY A 188 13.49 -9.36 1.48
C GLY A 188 12.69 -8.47 0.52
N LEU A 189 11.94 -7.52 1.07
CA LEU A 189 11.14 -6.57 0.29
C LEU A 189 11.67 -5.15 0.53
N THR A 190 12.28 -4.54 -0.48
CA THR A 190 12.76 -3.17 -0.38
C THR A 190 11.63 -2.19 -0.70
N TYR A 191 11.36 -1.25 0.21
CA TYR A 191 10.28 -0.26 0.08
C TYR A 191 10.33 0.53 -1.23
N PHE A 192 11.51 1.06 -1.60
CA PHE A 192 11.68 1.85 -2.82
C PHE A 192 11.41 1.05 -4.09
N GLY A 193 11.80 -0.22 -4.10
CA GLY A 193 11.46 -1.12 -5.20
C GLY A 193 9.94 -1.27 -5.35
N GLY A 194 9.23 -1.37 -4.23
CA GLY A 194 7.76 -1.42 -4.21
C GLY A 194 7.12 -0.16 -4.78
N LEU A 195 7.57 1.01 -4.33
CA LEU A 195 7.05 2.29 -4.79
C LEU A 195 7.30 2.52 -6.29
N ILE A 196 8.53 2.25 -6.75
CA ILE A 196 8.92 2.44 -8.16
C ILE A 196 8.21 1.42 -9.05
N GLY A 197 8.25 0.14 -8.69
CA GLY A 197 7.59 -0.94 -9.45
C GLY A 197 6.07 -0.76 -9.52
N GLY A 198 5.44 -0.38 -8.41
CA GLY A 198 4.02 -0.06 -8.33
C GLY A 198 3.66 1.13 -9.23
N GLY A 199 4.41 2.23 -9.10
CA GLY A 199 4.22 3.43 -9.93
C GLY A 199 4.37 3.17 -11.42
N ILE A 200 5.43 2.46 -11.83
CA ILE A 200 5.65 2.09 -13.24
C ILE A 200 4.50 1.22 -13.77
N GLY A 201 4.09 0.20 -13.03
CA GLY A 201 3.00 -0.68 -13.44
C GLY A 201 1.68 0.08 -13.62
N VAL A 202 1.34 0.95 -12.66
CA VAL A 202 0.15 1.81 -12.74
C VAL A 202 0.22 2.75 -13.94
N LEU A 203 1.34 3.45 -14.15
CA LEU A 203 1.50 4.39 -15.27
C LEU A 203 1.43 3.66 -16.63
N TRP A 204 2.04 2.48 -16.73
CA TRP A 204 1.99 1.64 -17.92
C TRP A 204 0.57 1.17 -18.23
N TYR A 205 -0.14 0.62 -17.24
CA TYR A 205 -1.51 0.12 -17.43
C TYR A 205 -2.49 1.26 -17.71
N ALA A 206 -2.39 2.37 -16.97
CA ALA A 206 -3.20 3.57 -17.21
C ALA A 206 -2.96 4.13 -18.62
N GLY A 207 -1.70 4.19 -19.07
CA GLY A 207 -1.33 4.61 -20.42
C GLY A 207 -1.92 3.70 -21.50
N LYS A 208 -1.89 2.38 -21.30
CA LYS A 208 -2.56 1.41 -22.19
C LYS A 208 -4.07 1.60 -22.27
N LYS A 209 -4.69 2.20 -21.25
CA LYS A 209 -6.11 2.52 -21.19
C LYS A 209 -6.43 3.97 -21.59
N GLY A 210 -5.48 4.67 -22.20
CA GLY A 210 -5.69 6.02 -22.72
C GLY A 210 -5.65 7.14 -21.67
N ILE A 211 -5.31 6.82 -20.41
CA ILE A 211 -5.15 7.83 -19.36
C ILE A 211 -3.76 8.46 -19.50
N ASN A 212 -3.71 9.79 -19.65
CA ASN A 212 -2.45 10.51 -19.76
C ASN A 212 -1.62 10.35 -18.47
N TRP A 213 -0.34 9.96 -18.61
CA TRP A 213 0.56 9.73 -17.48
C TRP A 213 0.70 10.94 -16.55
N LYS A 214 0.67 12.18 -17.06
CA LYS A 214 0.77 13.39 -16.24
C LYS A 214 -0.45 13.59 -15.35
N SER A 215 -1.64 13.31 -15.90
CA SER A 215 -2.88 13.30 -15.11
C SER A 215 -2.83 12.18 -14.06
N MET A 216 -2.30 11.02 -14.44
CA MET A 216 -2.16 9.88 -13.52
C MET A 216 -1.19 10.17 -12.36
N LEU A 217 -0.10 10.90 -12.62
CA LEU A 217 0.80 11.37 -11.57
C LEU A 217 0.07 12.25 -10.55
N ASP A 218 -0.71 13.22 -11.00
CA ASP A 218 -1.46 14.11 -10.09
C ASP A 218 -2.60 13.39 -9.35
N VAL A 219 -3.23 12.39 -9.98
CA VAL A 219 -4.20 11.50 -9.32
C VAL A 219 -3.51 10.68 -8.22
N GLY A 220 -2.29 10.20 -8.50
CA GLY A 220 -1.51 9.38 -7.58
C GLY A 220 -0.91 10.16 -6.41
N GLY A 221 -0.40 11.37 -6.62
CA GLY A 221 0.35 12.12 -5.59
C GLY A 221 -0.37 12.24 -4.23
N PRO A 222 -1.59 12.82 -4.17
CA PRO A 222 -2.37 12.90 -2.93
C PRO A 222 -2.72 11.51 -2.36
N ALA A 223 -3.02 10.53 -3.22
CA ALA A 223 -3.39 9.19 -2.78
C ALA A 223 -2.21 8.43 -2.14
N VAL A 224 -1.01 8.57 -2.72
CA VAL A 224 0.20 7.92 -2.24
C VAL A 224 0.61 8.49 -0.89
N ILE A 225 0.58 9.81 -0.69
CA ILE A 225 0.93 10.39 0.62
C ILE A 225 -0.09 10.02 1.71
N LEU A 226 -1.39 9.97 1.38
CA LEU A 226 -2.41 9.51 2.33
C LEU A 226 -2.20 8.03 2.67
N GLY A 227 -1.97 7.18 1.67
CA GLY A 227 -1.68 5.77 1.85
C GLY A 227 -0.42 5.55 2.69
N TYR A 228 0.63 6.31 2.45
CA TYR A 228 1.84 6.30 3.28
C TYR A 228 1.52 6.64 4.73
N GLY A 229 0.84 7.75 5.00
CA GLY A 229 0.46 8.14 6.37
C GLY A 229 -0.36 7.07 7.09
N ILE A 230 -1.37 6.51 6.42
CA ILE A 230 -2.19 5.42 6.99
C ILE A 230 -1.35 4.14 7.17
N GLY A 231 -0.40 3.87 6.28
CA GLY A 231 0.54 2.75 6.44
C GLY A 231 1.46 2.92 7.65
N ARG A 232 1.95 4.13 7.91
CA ARG A 232 2.79 4.45 9.10
C ARG A 232 2.04 4.29 10.42
N MET A 233 0.70 4.37 10.42
CA MET A 233 -0.11 3.97 11.59
C MET A 233 0.09 2.48 11.93
N GLY A 234 0.32 1.64 10.92
CA GLY A 234 0.69 0.24 11.11
C GLY A 234 1.94 0.12 11.96
N CYS A 235 3.02 0.78 11.53
CA CYS A 235 4.30 0.82 12.25
C CYS A 235 4.13 1.33 13.68
N HIS A 236 3.39 2.44 13.84
CA HIS A 236 3.15 3.01 15.17
C HIS A 236 2.39 2.05 16.07
N MET A 237 1.30 1.44 15.61
CA MET A 237 0.45 0.60 16.45
C MET A 237 1.05 -0.77 16.74
N SER A 238 1.80 -1.36 15.81
CA SER A 238 2.48 -2.64 16.04
C SER A 238 3.78 -2.48 16.84
N GLY A 239 4.41 -1.31 16.80
CA GLY A 239 5.77 -1.11 17.31
C GLY A 239 6.76 -1.99 16.54
N ASP A 240 6.84 -1.85 15.23
CA ASP A 240 7.66 -2.71 14.36
C ASP A 240 9.16 -2.37 14.33
N GLY A 241 9.63 -1.44 15.17
CA GLY A 241 11.04 -1.03 15.20
C GLY A 241 11.32 0.31 14.52
N ASP A 242 10.34 0.89 13.84
CA ASP A 242 10.49 2.12 13.07
C ASP A 242 10.49 3.42 13.90
N TRP A 243 10.78 3.32 15.19
CA TRP A 243 10.89 4.43 16.12
C TRP A 243 12.23 5.16 16.01
N GLY A 244 12.29 6.33 16.64
CA GLY A 244 13.43 7.22 16.59
C GLY A 244 14.49 6.94 17.64
N VAL A 245 15.52 7.80 17.67
CA VAL A 245 16.57 7.74 18.68
C VAL A 245 16.00 8.03 20.07
N VAL A 246 16.79 7.73 21.10
CA VAL A 246 16.43 8.00 22.50
C VAL A 246 16.04 9.48 22.69
N ASN A 247 14.89 9.70 23.33
CA ASN A 247 14.35 11.02 23.64
C ASN A 247 14.17 11.21 25.15
N LEU A 248 15.19 11.79 25.78
CA LEU A 248 15.14 12.23 27.18
C LEU A 248 14.81 13.71 27.34
N ALA A 249 14.53 14.42 26.24
CA ALA A 249 14.24 15.84 26.29
C ALA A 249 12.88 16.06 26.97
N PRO A 250 12.77 16.99 27.94
CA PRO A 250 11.50 17.31 28.57
C PRO A 250 10.52 17.86 27.53
N LYS A 251 9.25 17.44 27.61
CA LYS A 251 8.19 17.95 26.73
C LYS A 251 8.04 19.46 26.95
N PRO A 252 8.13 20.29 25.90
CA PRO A 252 7.94 21.73 26.02
C PRO A 252 6.56 22.06 26.59
N GLY A 253 6.47 23.07 27.49
CA GLY A 253 5.23 23.39 28.19
C GLY A 253 4.06 23.79 27.28
N TRP A 254 4.32 24.33 26.09
CA TRP A 254 3.31 24.65 25.09
C TRP A 254 2.69 23.41 24.41
N LEU A 255 3.28 22.22 24.60
CA LEU A 255 2.77 20.92 24.18
C LEU A 255 2.12 20.12 25.32
N ASN A 256 1.78 20.76 26.46
CA ASN A 256 1.16 20.06 27.59
C ASN A 256 -0.20 19.42 27.26
N TRP A 257 -0.90 19.93 26.25
CA TRP A 257 -2.15 19.34 25.74
C TRP A 257 -1.93 18.03 24.98
N LEU A 258 -0.70 17.77 24.52
CA LEU A 258 -0.33 16.57 23.79
C LEU A 258 0.00 15.44 24.78
N PRO A 259 -0.51 14.21 24.59
CA PRO A 259 -0.16 13.07 25.42
C PRO A 259 1.36 12.81 25.43
N ASP A 260 1.91 12.35 26.55
CA ASP A 260 3.37 12.14 26.68
C ASP A 260 3.91 11.14 25.67
N TRP A 261 3.14 10.09 25.36
CA TRP A 261 3.50 9.08 24.35
C TRP A 261 3.64 9.66 22.93
N ALA A 262 3.08 10.82 22.65
CA ALA A 262 3.24 11.49 21.37
C ALA A 262 4.50 12.38 21.33
N TRP A 263 5.19 12.59 22.46
CA TRP A 263 6.49 13.26 22.52
C TRP A 263 7.65 12.27 22.69
N SER A 264 7.52 11.37 23.65
CA SER A 264 8.53 10.35 23.97
C SER A 264 7.83 9.06 24.40
N TYR A 265 8.19 7.93 23.79
CA TYR A 265 7.44 6.69 23.98
C TYR A 265 8.32 5.45 24.08
N SER A 266 7.97 4.52 24.95
CA SER A 266 8.72 3.29 25.20
C SER A 266 8.22 2.08 24.41
N TYR A 267 7.18 2.23 23.59
CA TYR A 267 6.60 1.16 22.76
C TYR A 267 6.40 -0.19 23.51
N PRO A 268 5.66 -0.21 24.64
CA PRO A 268 5.41 -1.44 25.39
C PRO A 268 4.62 -2.45 24.56
N ASN A 269 4.88 -3.74 24.73
CA ASN A 269 4.22 -4.83 23.98
C ASN A 269 4.38 -4.71 22.46
N ASN A 270 5.51 -4.20 21.99
CA ASN A 270 5.81 -4.17 20.55
C ASN A 270 5.90 -5.58 19.95
N VAL A 271 5.72 -5.69 18.64
CA VAL A 271 5.68 -6.98 17.91
C VAL A 271 6.97 -7.81 18.08
N HIS A 272 8.10 -7.17 18.38
CA HIS A 272 9.38 -7.82 18.60
C HIS A 272 9.60 -8.27 20.05
N GLY A 273 8.69 -7.93 20.98
CA GLY A 273 8.81 -8.23 22.41
C GLY A 273 9.97 -7.50 23.10
N LEU A 274 10.50 -6.44 22.50
CA LEU A 274 11.64 -5.69 23.03
C LEU A 274 11.22 -4.84 24.23
N ILE A 275 12.11 -4.73 25.22
CA ILE A 275 11.95 -3.77 26.31
C ILE A 275 12.94 -2.63 26.05
N LEU A 276 12.43 -1.45 25.71
CA LEU A 276 13.26 -0.28 25.49
C LEU A 276 13.71 0.30 26.84
N GLU A 277 15.03 0.38 27.05
CA GLU A 277 15.61 0.94 28.28
C GLU A 277 15.25 2.41 28.47
N ASN A 278 15.24 3.17 27.37
CA ASN A 278 14.91 4.59 27.35
C ASN A 278 13.78 4.84 26.34
N PRO A 279 12.90 5.83 26.60
CA PRO A 279 11.86 6.19 25.65
C PRO A 279 12.48 6.88 24.42
N VAL A 280 11.81 6.76 23.30
CA VAL A 280 12.30 7.18 21.98
C VAL A 280 11.35 8.16 21.32
N TRP A 281 11.85 8.88 20.30
CA TRP A 281 10.98 9.69 19.45
C TRP A 281 9.97 8.78 18.71
N PRO A 282 8.66 9.05 18.78
CA PRO A 282 7.67 8.26 18.06
C PRO A 282 7.62 8.65 16.58
N THR A 283 8.70 8.43 15.83
CA THR A 283 8.83 8.82 14.41
C THR A 283 7.66 8.37 13.52
N PRO A 284 7.10 7.15 13.64
CA PRO A 284 5.94 6.77 12.83
C PRO A 284 4.73 7.68 13.04
N LEU A 285 4.49 8.15 14.27
CA LEU A 285 3.42 9.10 14.56
C LEU A 285 3.65 10.45 13.85
N TYR A 286 4.90 10.92 13.86
CA TYR A 286 5.26 12.17 13.18
C TYR A 286 5.09 12.04 11.66
N GLU A 287 5.50 10.92 11.08
CA GLU A 287 5.29 10.62 9.67
C GLU A 287 3.79 10.59 9.31
N VAL A 288 2.93 10.00 10.16
CA VAL A 288 1.46 10.04 9.99
C VAL A 288 0.95 11.49 9.96
N ILE A 289 1.33 12.30 10.95
CA ILE A 289 0.87 13.69 11.08
C ILE A 289 1.33 14.51 9.87
N MET A 290 2.60 14.40 9.50
CA MET A 290 3.17 15.10 8.34
C MET A 290 2.48 14.66 7.04
N ALA A 291 2.26 13.36 6.84
CA ALA A 291 1.56 12.83 5.69
C ALA A 291 0.11 13.36 5.58
N LEU A 292 -0.62 13.45 6.70
CA LEU A 292 -1.97 14.03 6.73
C LEU A 292 -1.96 15.53 6.43
N ILE A 293 -0.99 16.28 6.95
CA ILE A 293 -0.81 17.70 6.64
C ILE A 293 -0.51 17.89 5.15
N ILE A 294 0.45 17.13 4.60
CA ILE A 294 0.82 17.19 3.19
C ILE A 294 -0.37 16.80 2.32
N PHE A 295 -1.11 15.73 2.67
CA PHE A 295 -2.35 15.37 2.00
C PHE A 295 -3.35 16.54 2.02
N GLY A 296 -3.59 17.16 3.17
CA GLY A 296 -4.48 18.33 3.30
C GLY A 296 -4.06 19.50 2.41
N ILE A 297 -2.76 19.82 2.37
CA ILE A 297 -2.19 20.85 1.49
C ILE A 297 -2.45 20.49 0.03
N LEU A 298 -2.02 19.32 -0.42
CA LEU A 298 -2.20 18.86 -1.80
C LEU A 298 -3.68 18.84 -2.19
N TRP A 299 -4.53 18.33 -1.31
CA TRP A 299 -5.96 18.26 -1.53
C TRP A 299 -6.58 19.65 -1.68
N SER A 300 -6.15 20.64 -0.89
CA SER A 300 -6.65 22.02 -0.97
C SER A 300 -6.25 22.73 -2.27
N ILE A 301 -5.10 22.37 -2.86
CA ILE A 301 -4.55 23.04 -4.05
C ILE A 301 -4.71 22.24 -5.35
N ARG A 302 -5.26 21.03 -5.31
CA ARG A 302 -5.34 20.08 -6.45
C ARG A 302 -6.00 20.60 -7.73
N LYS A 303 -6.81 21.66 -7.63
CA LYS A 303 -7.53 22.26 -8.77
C LYS A 303 -6.76 23.40 -9.44
N LYS A 304 -5.64 23.84 -8.86
CA LYS A 304 -4.96 25.10 -9.26
C LYS A 304 -3.93 24.93 -10.37
N PHE A 305 -3.55 23.69 -10.69
CA PHE A 305 -2.37 23.44 -11.51
C PHE A 305 -2.64 22.62 -12.77
N VAL A 306 -1.71 22.76 -13.71
CA VAL A 306 -1.66 21.94 -14.93
C VAL A 306 -1.20 20.52 -14.60
N PRO A 307 -1.60 19.50 -15.39
CA PRO A 307 -1.24 18.11 -15.12
C PRO A 307 0.27 17.88 -14.94
N GLY A 308 0.65 17.25 -13.83
CA GLY A 308 2.01 16.87 -13.44
C GLY A 308 2.62 17.78 -12.36
N VAL A 309 2.12 19.02 -12.20
CA VAL A 309 2.67 19.97 -11.22
C VAL A 309 2.31 19.58 -9.79
N LEU A 310 1.10 19.04 -9.55
CA LEU A 310 0.70 18.63 -8.20
C LEU A 310 1.58 17.49 -7.70
N PHE A 311 1.93 16.55 -8.56
CA PHE A 311 2.89 15.49 -8.24
C PHE A 311 4.29 16.01 -7.93
N GLY A 312 4.76 17.04 -8.64
CA GLY A 312 6.03 17.70 -8.32
C GLY A 312 6.03 18.35 -6.94
N ILE A 313 4.91 18.99 -6.55
CA ILE A 313 4.73 19.54 -5.20
C ILE A 313 4.73 18.41 -4.15
N TYR A 314 4.05 17.30 -4.42
CA TYR A 314 4.10 16.10 -3.59
C TYR A 314 5.54 15.59 -3.40
N PHE A 315 6.33 15.50 -4.47
CA PHE A 315 7.73 15.05 -4.41
C PHE A 315 8.59 15.93 -3.50
N ILE A 316 8.42 17.25 -3.55
CA ILE A 316 9.12 18.19 -2.67
C ILE A 316 8.73 17.92 -1.22
N PHE A 317 7.43 17.87 -0.92
CA PHE A 317 6.97 17.66 0.46
C PHE A 317 7.35 16.29 1.02
N ALA A 318 7.25 15.22 0.22
CA ALA A 318 7.64 13.89 0.63
C ALA A 318 9.16 13.77 0.86
N GLY A 319 9.99 14.42 0.01
CA GLY A 319 11.43 14.51 0.26
C GLY A 319 11.76 15.32 1.51
N MET A 320 11.07 16.44 1.77
CA MET A 320 11.26 17.23 2.98
C MET A 320 10.86 16.44 4.23
N GLU A 321 9.73 15.75 4.20
CA GLU A 321 9.27 14.91 5.30
C GLU A 321 10.29 13.81 5.62
N ARG A 322 10.74 13.07 4.60
CA ARG A 322 11.72 12.01 4.80
C ARG A 322 13.03 12.56 5.35
N PHE A 323 13.52 13.69 4.83
CA PHE A 323 14.74 14.32 5.32
C PHE A 323 14.66 14.71 6.80
N LEU A 324 13.52 15.28 7.23
CA LEU A 324 13.32 15.72 8.61
C LEU A 324 13.21 14.53 9.58
N ILE A 325 12.49 13.48 9.20
CA ILE A 325 12.30 12.29 10.03
C ILE A 325 13.61 11.50 10.16
N GLU A 326 14.40 11.41 9.11
CA GLU A 326 15.68 10.70 9.12
C GLU A 326 16.64 11.24 10.19
N LYS A 327 16.59 12.54 10.48
CA LYS A 327 17.43 13.17 11.51
C LYS A 327 17.15 12.70 12.94
N ILE A 328 15.96 12.18 13.18
CA ILE A 328 15.52 11.71 14.50
C ILE A 328 15.27 10.20 14.52
N ARG A 329 15.51 9.50 13.42
CA ARG A 329 15.33 8.04 13.28
C ARG A 329 16.58 7.28 13.74
N VAL A 330 16.39 6.06 14.25
CA VAL A 330 17.52 5.15 14.48
C VAL A 330 18.02 4.65 13.13
N ASN A 331 19.27 4.94 12.80
CA ASN A 331 19.87 4.53 11.54
C ASN A 331 20.92 3.43 11.77
N PRO A 332 20.70 2.21 11.24
CA PRO A 332 21.73 1.18 11.24
C PRO A 332 22.78 1.40 10.14
N ASP A 333 22.41 2.05 9.03
CA ASP A 333 23.24 2.15 7.83
C ASP A 333 23.75 3.57 7.60
N GLN A 334 24.83 3.94 8.29
CA GLN A 334 25.73 4.97 7.78
C GLN A 334 26.64 4.31 6.74
N PHE A 335 26.71 4.86 5.52
CA PHE A 335 27.76 4.48 4.59
C PHE A 335 29.11 4.71 5.28
N ASP A 336 29.95 3.68 5.34
CA ASP A 336 31.28 3.75 5.94
C ASP A 336 32.03 5.00 5.43
N GLY A 337 32.18 6.00 6.30
CA GLY A 337 32.90 7.25 6.01
C GLY A 337 32.14 8.37 5.29
N VAL A 338 30.83 8.25 5.01
CA VAL A 338 30.03 9.33 4.41
C VAL A 338 29.00 9.87 5.40
N ALA A 339 29.00 11.19 5.62
CA ALA A 339 28.10 11.85 6.58
C ALA A 339 26.61 11.84 6.19
N PHE A 340 26.28 11.37 4.99
CA PHE A 340 24.92 11.32 4.45
C PHE A 340 24.39 9.90 4.42
N THR A 341 23.16 9.73 4.91
CA THR A 341 22.38 8.50 4.85
C THR A 341 21.78 8.30 3.46
N GLN A 342 21.49 7.05 3.09
CA GLN A 342 20.80 6.72 1.84
C GLN A 342 19.46 7.48 1.71
N ALA A 343 18.72 7.60 2.82
CA ALA A 343 17.45 8.31 2.87
C ALA A 343 17.59 9.81 2.62
N GLU A 344 18.66 10.47 3.09
CA GLU A 344 18.91 11.89 2.79
C GLU A 344 19.20 12.11 1.30
N LEU A 345 19.98 11.22 0.68
CA LEU A 345 20.26 11.30 -0.76
C LEU A 345 18.98 11.16 -1.59
N ILE A 346 18.13 10.20 -1.22
CA ILE A 346 16.83 10.00 -1.87
C ILE A 346 15.93 11.22 -1.65
N SER A 347 15.90 11.77 -0.44
CA SER A 347 15.12 12.96 -0.10
C SER A 347 15.52 14.18 -0.96
N MET A 348 16.82 14.43 -1.10
CA MET A 348 17.33 15.50 -1.97
C MET A 348 16.96 15.26 -3.42
N THR A 349 17.07 14.02 -3.90
CA THR A 349 16.70 13.64 -5.27
C THR A 349 15.21 13.88 -5.52
N MET A 350 14.34 13.53 -4.57
CA MET A 350 12.90 13.79 -4.67
C MET A 350 12.59 15.29 -4.74
N ILE A 351 13.25 16.11 -3.91
CA ILE A 351 13.07 17.57 -3.92
C ILE A 351 13.49 18.16 -5.27
N ILE A 352 14.68 17.80 -5.75
CA ILE A 352 15.21 18.29 -7.04
C ILE A 352 14.32 17.85 -8.20
N ALA A 353 13.91 16.58 -8.23
CA ALA A 353 13.02 16.05 -9.25
C ALA A 353 11.64 16.73 -9.21
N GLY A 354 11.12 17.03 -8.02
CA GLY A 354 9.87 17.77 -7.85
C GLY A 354 9.96 19.18 -8.42
N ILE A 355 11.02 19.93 -8.10
CA ILE A 355 11.26 21.28 -8.64
C ILE A 355 11.40 21.25 -10.17
N ALA A 356 12.23 20.34 -10.68
CA ALA A 356 12.42 20.17 -12.12
C ALA A 356 11.12 19.81 -12.84
N GLY A 357 10.32 18.91 -12.25
CA GLY A 357 9.01 18.53 -12.76
C GLY A 357 8.04 19.71 -12.84
N ILE A 358 7.96 20.54 -11.78
CA ILE A 358 7.12 21.74 -11.78
C ILE A 358 7.51 22.69 -12.92
N ILE A 359 8.80 22.95 -13.12
CA ILE A 359 9.30 23.82 -14.19
C ILE A 359 8.95 23.23 -15.56
N TYR A 360 9.22 21.93 -15.75
CA TYR A 360 8.99 21.21 -16.99
C TYR A 360 7.51 21.21 -17.40
N PHE A 361 6.60 20.83 -16.50
CA PHE A 361 5.17 20.74 -16.81
C PHE A 361 4.54 22.10 -17.08
N ASN A 362 4.96 23.14 -16.35
CA ASN A 362 4.53 24.51 -16.63
C ASN A 362 5.02 25.01 -17.99
N LYS A 363 6.27 24.70 -18.38
CA LYS A 363 6.81 25.07 -19.69
C LYS A 363 6.05 24.39 -20.83
N ILE A 364 5.74 23.11 -20.70
CA ILE A 364 4.95 22.37 -21.69
C ILE A 364 3.54 22.92 -21.83
N ALA A 365 2.90 23.29 -20.71
CA ALA A 365 1.57 23.86 -20.75
C ALA A 365 1.54 25.21 -21.50
N LYS A 366 2.52 26.09 -21.23
CA LYS A 366 2.66 27.37 -21.94
C LYS A 366 2.90 27.20 -23.45
N ASN A 367 3.70 26.22 -23.84
CA ASN A 367 3.97 25.94 -25.25
C ASN A 367 2.77 25.36 -26.02
N LYS A 368 1.73 24.88 -25.34
CA LYS A 368 0.49 24.41 -25.97
C LYS A 368 -0.57 25.52 -26.10
N SER A 369 -0.44 26.60 -25.32
CA SER A 369 -1.35 27.74 -25.37
C SER A 369 -0.92 28.84 -26.33
N ASN A 370 0.35 28.82 -26.74
CA ASN A 370 0.91 29.60 -27.84
C ASN A 370 0.87 28.76 -29.11
#